data_AF-A0A2H0K0B9-F1
#
_entry.id   AF-A0A2H0K0B9-F1
#
_cell.length_a   1.000
_cell.length_b   1.000
_cell.length_c   1.000
_cell.angle_alpha   90.00
_cell.angle_beta   90.00
_cell.angle_gamma   90.00
#
_symmetry.space_group_name_H-M   'P 1'
#
loop_
_entity.id
_entity.type
_entity.pdbx_description
1 polymer ?
#
loop_
_entity_poly.entity_id
_entity_poly.type
_entity_poly.pdbx_seq_one_letter_code
_entity_poly.pdbx_strand_id
1 'polypeptide(L)'
;METANRSPQGTPHPATPTAAIATLLSRYLTGEIGERVWNRIMKTIDFSGMSAYERQAYVRFMNDMADDGGLQLRTVPQPAEMSSILQDIRF
;
A
#
# COMPACT_ATOMS: atom_id res chain seq x y z
N MET A 1 27.78 34.73 14.75
CA MET A 1 27.19 33.76 15.69
C MET A 1 25.95 33.18 15.03
N GLU A 2 25.96 31.85 14.93
CA GLU A 2 24.88 30.92 14.56
C GLU A 2 23.51 31.28 15.20
N THR A 3 22.35 30.91 14.66
CA THR A 3 21.92 29.52 14.43
C THR A 3 20.89 29.36 13.30
N ALA A 4 21.19 28.47 12.37
CA ALA A 4 20.24 27.92 11.40
C ALA A 4 19.27 26.97 12.11
N ASN A 5 18.01 27.39 12.26
CA ASN A 5 16.92 26.52 12.70
C ASN A 5 16.35 25.76 11.49
N ARG A 6 17.06 24.71 11.05
CA ARG A 6 16.51 23.75 10.09
C ARG A 6 15.89 22.60 10.87
N SER A 7 14.56 22.60 10.96
CA SER A 7 13.78 21.42 11.31
C SER A 7 14.24 20.25 10.45
N PRO A 8 14.44 19.04 11.00
CA PRO A 8 14.65 17.87 10.16
C PRO A 8 13.35 17.64 9.39
N GLN A 9 13.36 17.94 8.09
CA GLN A 9 12.33 17.45 7.17
C GLN A 9 12.29 15.94 7.35
N GLY A 10 11.16 15.45 7.87
CA GLY A 10 10.89 14.03 7.96
C GLY A 10 11.02 13.46 6.56
N THR A 11 12.11 12.76 6.31
CA THR A 11 12.24 11.89 5.13
C THR A 11 11.02 10.98 5.15
N PRO A 12 10.27 10.83 4.04
CA PRO A 12 9.24 9.80 3.95
C PRO A 12 9.96 8.47 4.12
N HIS A 13 9.95 7.95 5.36
CA HIS A 13 10.55 6.66 5.63
C HIS A 13 9.79 5.66 4.76
N PRO A 14 10.50 4.79 4.01
CA PRO A 14 9.83 3.70 3.31
C PRO A 14 9.08 2.91 4.38
N ALA A 15 7.76 3.06 4.44
CA ALA A 15 6.94 2.35 5.43
C ALA A 15 7.30 0.87 5.31
N THR A 16 7.80 0.31 6.40
CA THR A 16 8.04 -1.13 6.51
C THR A 16 6.71 -1.83 6.19
N PRO A 17 6.71 -2.99 5.51
CA PRO A 17 5.49 -3.70 5.10
C PRO A 17 4.42 -3.76 6.18
N THR A 18 4.83 -3.99 7.42
CA THR A 18 3.97 -4.05 8.60
C THR A 18 3.25 -2.73 8.87
N ALA A 19 3.94 -1.60 8.75
CA ALA A 19 3.35 -0.27 8.92
C ALA A 19 2.37 0.07 7.78
N ALA A 20 2.71 -0.29 6.55
CA ALA A 20 1.86 -0.02 5.40
C ALA A 20 0.57 -0.87 5.39
N ILE A 21 0.63 -2.12 5.87
CA ILE A 21 -0.56 -2.96 6.11
C ILE A 21 -1.39 -2.38 7.27
N ALA A 22 -0.75 -1.91 8.35
CA ALA A 22 -1.44 -1.29 9.48
C ALA A 22 -2.22 -0.03 9.06
N THR A 23 -1.70 0.76 8.11
CA THR A 23 -2.44 1.90 7.55
C THR A 23 -3.69 1.46 6.79
N LEU A 24 -3.60 0.45 5.92
CA LEU A 24 -4.78 -0.09 5.21
C LEU A 24 -5.80 -0.69 6.20
N LEU A 25 -5.33 -1.38 7.24
CA LEU A 25 -6.19 -1.90 8.30
C LEU A 25 -6.92 -0.77 9.03
N SER A 26 -6.23 0.31 9.35
CA SER A 26 -6.84 1.47 10.01
C SER A 26 -7.95 2.08 9.14
N ARG A 27 -7.69 2.23 7.84
CA ARG A 27 -8.69 2.71 6.85
C ARG A 27 -9.87 1.75 6.69
N TYR A 28 -9.67 0.45 6.85
CA TYR A 28 -10.75 -0.53 6.90
C TYR A 28 -11.62 -0.35 8.16
N LEU A 29 -10.99 -0.17 9.32
CA LEU A 29 -11.70 0.01 10.59
C LEU A 29 -12.47 1.34 10.67
N THR A 30 -11.99 2.40 10.01
CA THR A 30 -12.69 3.69 9.90
C THR A 30 -13.80 3.68 8.83
N GLY A 31 -13.93 2.60 8.05
CA GLY A 31 -14.91 2.47 6.98
C GLY A 31 -14.54 3.13 5.67
N GLU A 32 -13.33 3.69 5.54
CA GLU A 32 -12.79 4.23 4.28
C GLU A 32 -12.53 3.14 3.25
N ILE A 33 -12.26 1.91 3.69
CA ILE A 33 -12.15 0.72 2.84
C ILE A 33 -13.34 -0.19 3.13
N GLY A 34 -14.15 -0.47 2.11
CA GLY A 34 -15.26 -1.41 2.24
C GLY A 34 -14.80 -2.86 2.43
N GLU A 35 -15.58 -3.67 3.14
CA GLU A 35 -15.26 -5.07 3.46
C GLU A 35 -14.89 -5.92 2.22
N ARG A 36 -15.59 -5.73 1.09
CA ARG A 36 -15.26 -6.45 -0.15
C ARG A 36 -13.88 -6.07 -0.71
N VAL A 37 -13.52 -4.80 -0.59
CA VAL A 37 -12.23 -4.24 -1.03
C VAL A 37 -11.13 -4.79 -0.14
N TRP A 38 -11.33 -4.73 1.18
CA TRP A 38 -10.42 -5.27 2.18
C TRP A 38 -10.16 -6.77 1.98
N ASN A 39 -11.22 -7.56 1.80
CA ASN A 39 -11.09 -9.00 1.53
C ASN A 39 -10.29 -9.27 0.25
N ARG A 40 -10.45 -8.46 -0.79
CA ARG A 40 -9.66 -8.61 -2.02
C ARG A 40 -8.18 -8.28 -1.77
N ILE A 41 -7.89 -7.20 -1.04
CA ILE A 41 -6.52 -6.84 -0.66
C ILE A 41 -5.86 -7.99 0.11
N MET A 42 -6.54 -8.53 1.12
CA MET A 42 -6.00 -9.62 1.93
C MET A 42 -5.83 -10.92 1.14
N LYS A 43 -6.78 -11.28 0.27
CA LYS A 43 -6.62 -12.42 -0.64
C LYS A 43 -5.42 -12.25 -1.58
N THR A 44 -5.17 -11.03 -2.04
CA THR A 44 -3.99 -10.74 -2.84
C THR A 44 -2.74 -10.87 -1.99
N ILE A 45 -2.63 -10.22 -0.82
CA ILE A 45 -1.43 -10.33 0.04
C ILE A 45 -1.13 -11.78 0.47
N ASP A 46 -2.16 -12.57 0.78
CA ASP A 46 -2.05 -13.98 1.21
C ASP A 46 -1.74 -14.94 0.05
N PHE A 47 -1.81 -14.46 -1.20
CA PHE A 47 -1.56 -15.30 -2.37
C PHE A 47 -0.14 -15.89 -2.34
N SER A 48 -0.07 -17.21 -2.21
CA SER A 48 1.20 -17.98 -2.08
C SER A 48 2.17 -17.79 -3.25
N GLY A 49 1.68 -17.32 -4.41
CA GLY A 49 2.51 -17.04 -5.59
C GLY A 49 3.23 -15.69 -5.57
N MET A 50 2.97 -14.81 -4.59
CA MET A 50 3.68 -13.53 -4.47
C MET A 50 4.86 -13.60 -3.50
N SER A 51 6.00 -13.11 -3.98
CA SER A 51 7.18 -12.87 -3.16
C SER A 51 6.95 -11.77 -2.12
N ALA A 52 7.80 -11.72 -1.09
CA ALA A 52 7.75 -10.68 -0.07
C ALA A 52 7.90 -9.26 -0.65
N TYR A 53 8.68 -9.12 -1.73
CA TYR A 53 8.84 -7.85 -2.45
C TYR A 53 7.56 -7.42 -3.17
N GLU A 54 6.90 -8.35 -3.86
CA GLU A 54 5.66 -8.08 -4.58
C GLU A 54 4.53 -7.68 -3.62
N ARG A 55 4.44 -8.33 -2.47
CA ARG A 55 3.50 -7.93 -1.40
C ARG A 55 3.78 -6.51 -0.90
N GLN A 56 5.05 -6.16 -0.71
CA GLN A 56 5.43 -4.81 -0.29
C GLN A 56 5.03 -3.76 -1.32
N ALA A 57 5.34 -3.99 -2.59
CA ALA A 57 4.97 -3.10 -3.68
C ALA A 57 3.45 -2.95 -3.80
N TYR A 58 2.71 -4.05 -3.68
CA TYR A 58 1.25 -4.04 -3.68
C TYR A 58 0.67 -3.22 -2.54
N VAL A 59 1.11 -3.45 -1.30
CA VAL A 59 0.61 -2.71 -0.14
C VAL A 59 0.88 -1.21 -0.28
N ARG A 60 2.03 -0.82 -0.83
CA ARG A 60 2.33 0.60 -1.11
C ARG A 60 1.40 1.19 -2.15
N PHE A 61 1.21 0.49 -3.26
CA PHE A 61 0.27 0.89 -4.31
C PHE A 61 -1.16 1.06 -3.78
N MET A 62 -1.62 0.14 -2.93
CA MET A 62 -2.94 0.26 -2.29
C MET A 62 -3.05 1.47 -1.36
N ASN A 63 -1.98 1.83 -0.64
CA ASN A 63 -1.97 3.02 0.22
C ASN A 63 -2.02 4.31 -0.60
N ASP A 64 -1.28 4.36 -1.70
CA ASP A 64 -1.25 5.50 -2.62
C ASP A 64 -2.63 5.74 -3.25
N MET A 65 -3.28 4.69 -3.76
CA MET A 65 -4.66 4.80 -4.27
C MET A 65 -5.69 5.16 -3.19
N ALA A 66 -5.47 4.74 -1.94
CA ALA A 66 -6.34 5.14 -0.85
C ALA A 66 -6.20 6.64 -0.51
N ASP A 67 -5.04 7.22 -0.78
CA ASP A 67 -4.75 8.63 -0.55
C ASP A 67 -5.32 9.53 -1.66
N ASP A 68 -5.29 9.09 -2.92
CA ASP A 68 -5.70 9.87 -4.10
C ASP A 68 -7.22 10.11 -4.23
N GLY A 69 -8.06 9.28 -3.60
CA GLY A 69 -9.52 9.44 -3.73
C GLY A 69 -10.37 8.29 -3.21
N GLY A 70 -9.76 7.36 -2.48
CA GLY A 70 -10.44 6.21 -1.87
C GLY A 70 -10.40 4.95 -2.73
N LEU A 71 -10.47 3.80 -2.05
CA LEU A 71 -10.36 2.50 -2.70
C LEU A 71 -11.71 1.94 -3.13
N GLN A 72 -11.85 1.69 -4.42
CA GLN A 72 -13.00 0.99 -4.99
C GLN A 72 -12.62 -0.45 -5.38
N LEU A 73 -13.58 -1.37 -5.35
CA LEU A 73 -13.30 -2.78 -5.65
C LEU A 73 -12.71 -2.97 -7.06
N ARG A 74 -13.11 -2.13 -8.02
CA ARG A 74 -12.60 -2.15 -9.40
C ARG A 74 -11.18 -1.64 -9.54
N THR A 75 -10.69 -0.83 -8.60
CA THR A 75 -9.31 -0.31 -8.61
C THR A 75 -8.35 -1.23 -7.89
N VAL A 76 -8.84 -2.24 -7.15
CA VAL A 76 -7.99 -3.26 -6.53
C VAL A 76 -7.64 -4.34 -7.56
N PRO A 77 -6.38 -4.39 -8.05
CA PRO A 77 -5.95 -5.43 -8.97
C PRO A 77 -6.05 -6.82 -8.35
N GLN A 78 -6.36 -7.80 -9.19
CA GLN A 78 -6.42 -9.20 -8.79
C GLN A 78 -5.01 -9.79 -8.66
N PRO A 79 -4.84 -10.89 -7.92
CA PRO A 79 -3.54 -11.55 -7.77
C PRO A 79 -2.85 -11.87 -9.11
N ALA A 80 -3.61 -12.29 -10.12
CA ALA A 80 -3.10 -12.58 -11.46
C ALA A 80 -2.68 -11.33 -12.25
N GLU A 81 -3.34 -10.18 -12.02
CA GLU A 81 -2.99 -8.91 -12.65
C GLU A 81 -1.78 -8.26 -11.97
N MET A 82 -1.56 -8.60 -10.70
CA MET A 82 -0.48 -8.10 -9.87
C MET A 82 0.89 -8.39 -10.48
N SER A 83 1.12 -9.60 -10.99
CA SER A 83 2.42 -9.95 -11.60
C SER A 83 2.77 -9.05 -12.78
N SER A 84 1.79 -8.70 -13.64
CA SER A 84 2.04 -7.80 -14.77
C SER A 84 2.29 -6.36 -14.32
N ILE A 85 1.50 -5.85 -13.37
CA ILE A 85 1.66 -4.49 -12.84
C ILE A 85 3.01 -4.34 -12.12
N LEU A 86 3.41 -5.36 -11.37
CA LEU A 86 4.67 -5.35 -10.62
C LEU A 86 5.88 -5.57 -11.51
N GLN A 87 5.73 -6.25 -12.65
CA GLN A 87 6.75 -6.30 -13.71
C GLN A 87 6.96 -4.93 -14.36
N ASP A 88 5.89 -4.17 -14.59
CA ASP A 88 5.99 -2.81 -15.14
C ASP A 88 6.70 -1.84 -14.18
N ILE A 89 6.52 -2.02 -12.87
CA ILE A 89 7.17 -1.21 -11.83
C ILE A 89 8.66 -1.59 -11.64
N ARG A 90 9.07 -2.79 -12.06
CA ARG A 90 10.46 -3.26 -12.00
C ARG A 90 11.15 -2.92 -13.33
N PHE A 91 11.76 -1.73 -13.37
CA PHE A 91 12.78 -1.35 -14.37
C PHE A 91 13.85 -2.45 -14.53
#